data_AF-A0A8J7QMU1-F1
#
_entry.id   AF-A0A8J7QMU1-F1
#
_cell.length_a   1.000
_cell.length_b   1.000
_cell.length_c   1.000
_cell.angle_alpha   90.00
_cell.angle_beta   90.00
_cell.angle_gamma   90.00
#
_symmetry.space_group_name_H-M   'P 1'
#
loop_
_entity.id
_entity.type
_entity.pdbx_description
1 polymer ?
#
loop_
_entity_poly.entity_id
_entity_poly.type
_entity_poly.pdbx_seq_one_letter_code
_entity_poly.pdbx_strand_id
1 'polypeptide(L)'
;MDMSKFKNLPVVDCHVHFWNYADEGNMVKIKDACRFSRVNVLSTYDRIKVNENPEGIYLKAKHPDAFYVFGGLDYSSIFSGGK
;
A
#
# COMPACT_ATOMS: atom_id res chain seq x y z
N MET A 1 -4.45 7.82 32.66
CA MET A 1 -4.34 8.83 31.58
C MET A 1 -5.58 8.69 30.72
N ASP A 2 -6.40 9.73 30.58
CA ASP A 2 -7.59 9.69 29.72
C ASP A 2 -7.19 9.87 28.25
N MET A 3 -7.54 8.89 27.41
CA MET A 3 -7.25 8.86 25.97
C MET A 3 -8.50 9.11 25.11
N SER A 4 -9.64 9.42 25.71
CA SER A 4 -10.95 9.59 25.03
C SER A 4 -10.91 10.59 23.88
N LYS A 5 -10.11 11.68 24.02
CA LYS A 5 -9.89 12.69 22.97
C LYS A 5 -9.31 12.14 21.66
N PHE A 6 -8.65 10.99 21.70
CA PHE A 6 -8.04 10.37 20.52
C PHE A 6 -8.97 9.41 19.77
N LYS A 7 -10.14 9.07 20.33
CA LYS A 7 -11.07 8.05 19.78
C LYS A 7 -11.56 8.36 18.37
N ASN A 8 -11.62 9.64 18.01
CA ASN A 8 -12.14 10.11 16.72
C ASN A 8 -11.05 10.68 15.80
N LEU A 9 -9.77 10.49 16.14
CA LEU A 9 -8.71 10.92 15.24
C LEU A 9 -8.66 10.03 14.00
N PRO A 10 -8.57 10.61 12.79
CA PRO A 10 -8.27 9.84 11.59
C PRO A 10 -6.91 9.15 11.75
N VAL A 11 -6.92 7.81 11.68
CA VAL A 11 -5.69 7.00 11.71
C VAL A 11 -5.30 6.64 10.29
N VAL A 12 -4.01 6.73 9.98
CA VAL A 12 -3.44 6.26 8.72
C VAL A 12 -2.54 5.08 9.04
N ASP A 13 -2.73 3.96 8.37
CA ASP A 13 -1.74 2.89 8.38
C ASP A 13 -0.67 3.21 7.35
N CYS A 14 0.57 3.41 7.81
CA CYS A 14 1.66 3.88 6.97
C CYS A 14 2.50 2.75 6.34
N HIS A 15 2.25 1.49 6.70
CA HIS A 15 3.12 0.37 6.30
C HIS A 15 2.32 -0.90 6.04
N VAL A 16 1.81 -1.04 4.82
CA VAL A 16 1.10 -2.24 4.37
C VAL A 16 1.70 -2.73 3.06
N HIS A 17 1.76 -4.06 2.88
CA HIS A 17 2.15 -4.68 1.62
C HIS A 17 0.94 -5.29 0.92
N PHE A 18 0.93 -5.18 -0.41
CA PHE A 18 -0.13 -5.73 -1.25
C PHE A 18 0.50 -6.42 -2.47
N TRP A 19 0.35 -7.74 -2.53
CA TRP A 19 1.11 -8.58 -3.45
C TRP A 19 0.30 -9.07 -4.66
N ASN A 20 -1.03 -9.10 -4.55
CA ASN A 20 -1.90 -9.73 -5.53
C ASN A 20 -3.24 -9.01 -5.65
N TYR A 21 -3.63 -8.68 -6.88
CA TYR A 21 -4.92 -8.06 -7.22
C TYR A 21 -6.14 -8.79 -6.64
N ALA A 22 -6.08 -10.12 -6.50
CA ALA A 22 -7.16 -10.92 -5.95
C ALA A 22 -7.50 -10.57 -4.48
N ASP A 23 -6.53 -10.00 -3.74
CA ASP A 23 -6.69 -9.65 -2.33
C ASP A 23 -7.27 -8.24 -2.10
N GLU A 24 -7.58 -7.48 -3.15
CA GLU A 24 -8.11 -6.12 -3.04
C GLU A 24 -9.32 -6.05 -2.10
N GLY A 25 -10.28 -6.97 -2.25
CA GLY A 25 -11.46 -7.01 -1.40
C GLY A 25 -11.11 -7.21 0.08
N ASN A 26 -10.04 -7.94 0.37
CA ASN A 26 -9.55 -8.12 1.73
C ASN A 26 -8.87 -6.86 2.26
N MET A 27 -8.12 -6.14 1.42
CA MET A 27 -7.50 -4.85 1.78
C MET A 27 -8.54 -3.82 2.23
N VAL A 28 -9.64 -3.70 1.49
CA VAL A 28 -10.75 -2.79 1.86
C VAL A 28 -11.39 -3.22 3.18
N LYS A 29 -11.68 -4.52 3.33
CA LYS A 29 -12.27 -5.06 4.58
C LYS A 29 -11.38 -4.79 5.80
N ILE A 30 -10.08 -4.99 5.69
CA ILE A 30 -9.12 -4.74 6.78
C ILE A 30 -9.10 -3.25 7.13
N LYS A 31 -8.96 -2.36 6.13
CA LYS A 31 -8.99 -0.91 6.33
C LYS A 31 -10.23 -0.48 7.14
N ASP A 32 -11.40 -0.97 6.75
CA ASP A 32 -12.67 -0.59 7.36
C ASP A 32 -12.84 -1.19 8.76
N ALA A 33 -12.46 -2.46 8.96
CA ALA A 33 -12.50 -3.12 10.27
C ALA A 33 -11.56 -2.44 11.27
N CYS A 34 -10.38 -2.00 10.83
CA CYS A 34 -9.42 -1.26 11.64
C CYS A 34 -9.71 0.25 11.73
N ARG A 35 -10.73 0.74 11.01
CA ARG A 35 -11.15 2.15 10.97
C ARG A 35 -10.01 3.08 10.50
N PHE A 36 -9.16 2.60 9.60
CA PHE A 36 -8.13 3.42 8.97
C PHE A 36 -8.78 4.35 7.95
N SER A 37 -8.49 5.64 8.10
CA SER A 37 -8.92 6.67 7.16
C SER A 37 -8.25 6.51 5.80
N ARG A 38 -6.95 6.16 5.80
CA ARG A 38 -6.12 5.91 4.62
C ARG A 38 -5.10 4.83 4.93
N VAL A 39 -4.60 4.19 3.88
CA VAL A 39 -3.55 3.17 3.95
C VAL A 39 -2.46 3.51 2.95
N ASN A 40 -1.21 3.49 3.39
CA ASN A 40 -0.04 3.58 2.53
C ASN A 40 0.45 2.17 2.20
N VAL A 41 0.51 1.88 0.91
CA VAL A 41 0.99 0.62 0.36
C VAL A 41 2.45 0.80 -0.01
N LEU A 42 3.31 0.07 0.69
CA LEU A 42 4.75 0.07 0.46
C LEU A 42 5.09 -1.04 -0.53
N SER A 43 5.69 -0.63 -1.63
CA SER A 43 6.29 -1.54 -2.59
C SER A 43 7.67 -1.98 -2.10
N THR A 44 7.94 -3.27 -2.19
CA THR A 44 9.20 -3.90 -1.80
C THR A 44 9.90 -4.46 -3.02
N TYR A 45 11.17 -4.82 -2.84
CA TYR A 45 11.91 -5.51 -3.89
C TYR A 45 11.42 -6.96 -4.00
N ASP A 46 11.20 -7.41 -5.23
CA ASP A 46 10.84 -8.79 -5.57
C ASP A 46 11.77 -9.35 -6.65
N ARG A 47 12.20 -10.61 -6.47
CA ARG A 47 13.19 -11.26 -7.36
C ARG A 47 12.60 -11.76 -8.67
N ILE A 48 11.28 -11.90 -8.76
CA ILE A 48 10.55 -12.45 -9.89
C ILE A 48 9.96 -11.33 -10.76
N LYS A 49 9.37 -10.30 -10.14
CA LYS A 49 8.65 -9.22 -10.85
C LYS A 49 9.19 -7.81 -10.57
N VAL A 50 10.41 -7.68 -10.05
CA VAL A 50 11.09 -6.43 -9.67
C VAL A 50 10.54 -5.78 -8.39
N ASN A 51 9.23 -5.49 -8.33
CA ASN A 51 8.56 -4.91 -7.16
C ASN A 51 7.02 -4.97 -7.27
N GLU A 52 6.32 -4.40 -6.29
CA GLU A 52 4.84 -4.35 -6.20
C GLU A 52 4.28 -2.98 -6.63
N ASN A 53 5.03 -2.20 -7.40
CA ASN A 53 4.52 -0.92 -7.92
C ASN A 53 3.22 -1.10 -8.72
N PRO A 54 3.08 -2.10 -9.62
CA PRO A 54 1.83 -2.31 -10.34
C PRO A 54 0.63 -2.53 -9.42
N GLU A 55 0.78 -3.36 -8.39
CA GLU A 55 -0.26 -3.66 -7.41
C GLU A 55 -0.63 -2.44 -6.55
N GLY A 56 0.37 -1.69 -6.07
CA GLY A 56 0.14 -0.45 -5.33
C GLY A 56 -0.59 0.60 -6.17
N ILE A 57 -0.13 0.82 -7.41
CA ILE A 57 -0.75 1.77 -8.36
C ILE A 57 -2.19 1.33 -8.69
N TYR A 58 -2.43 0.03 -8.86
CA TYR A 58 -3.78 -0.51 -9.05
C TYR A 58 -4.73 -0.13 -7.91
N LEU A 59 -4.34 -0.35 -6.66
CA LEU A 59 -5.15 0.02 -5.50
C LEU A 59 -5.41 1.53 -5.45
N LYS A 60 -4.38 2.35 -5.70
CA LYS A 60 -4.53 3.81 -5.74
C LYS A 60 -5.49 4.24 -6.84
N ALA A 61 -5.41 3.66 -8.04
CA ALA A 61 -6.27 4.03 -9.15
C ALA A 61 -7.73 3.65 -8.89
N LYS A 62 -7.98 2.49 -8.27
CA LYS A 62 -9.33 2.00 -8.01
C LYS A 62 -9.98 2.65 -6.78
N HIS A 63 -9.18 3.04 -5.80
CA HIS A 63 -9.62 3.57 -4.51
C HIS A 63 -8.81 4.83 -4.14
N PRO A 64 -8.93 5.92 -4.92
CA PRO A 64 -8.01 7.06 -4.87
C PRO A 64 -7.97 7.79 -3.54
N ASP A 65 -9.04 7.77 -2.76
CA ASP A 65 -9.08 8.46 -1.46
C ASP A 65 -8.67 7.57 -0.29
N ALA A 66 -8.57 6.25 -0.50
CA ALA A 66 -8.32 5.27 0.53
C ALA A 66 -6.87 4.76 0.55
N PHE A 67 -6.28 4.52 -0.62
CA PHE A 67 -4.93 3.95 -0.70
C PHE A 67 -3.95 4.94 -1.34
N TYR A 68 -2.72 4.94 -0.86
CA TYR A 68 -1.60 5.74 -1.33
C TYR A 68 -0.39 4.82 -1.51
N VAL A 69 0.58 5.21 -2.34
CA VAL A 69 1.68 4.32 -2.74
C VAL A 69 3.00 4.97 -2.38
N PHE A 70 3.82 4.24 -1.63
CA PHE A 70 5.26 4.46 -1.57
C PHE A 70 5.91 3.49 -2.56
N GLY A 71 6.16 4.00 -3.76
CA GLY A 71 6.75 3.24 -4.85
C GLY A 71 8.18 2.83 -4.53
N GLY A 72 8.51 1.58 -4.86
CA GLY A 72 9.85 1.07 -4.82
C GLY A 72 10.63 1.56 -6.03
N LEU A 73 11.90 1.91 -5.83
CA LEU A 73 12.77 2.28 -6.94
C LEU A 73 13.15 1.02 -7.72
N ASP A 74 12.98 1.10 -9.03
CA ASP A 74 13.38 0.04 -9.96
C ASP A 74 14.79 0.34 -10.51
N TYR A 75 15.76 -0.46 -10.07
CA TYR A 75 17.14 -0.43 -10.56
C TYR A 75 17.47 -1.59 -11.51
N SER A 76 16.48 -2.39 -11.90
CA SER A 76 16.68 -3.56 -12.77
C SER A 76 17.41 -3.17 -14.06
N SER A 77 17.07 -2.03 -14.66
CA SER A 77 17.75 -1.48 -15.84
C SER A 77 19.24 -1.19 -15.62
N ILE A 78 19.65 -0.79 -14.41
CA ILE A 78 21.08 -0.58 -14.09
C ILE A 78 21.80 -1.92 -14.01
N PHE A 79 21.17 -2.94 -13.40
CA PHE A 79 21.77 -4.26 -13.23
C PHE A 79 21.73 -5.11 -14.51
N SER A 80 20.73 -4.93 -15.38
CA SER A 80 20.64 -5.63 -16.66
C SER A 80 21.43 -4.94 -17.78
N GLY A 81 21.97 -3.74 -17.52
CA GLY A 81 22.62 -2.91 -18.54
C GLY A 81 21.64 -2.37 -19.58
N GLY A 82 20.39 -2.15 -19.19
CA GLY A 82 19.30 -1.66 -20.05
C GLY A 82 18.79 -2.71 -21.04
N LYS A 83 19.08 -3.99 -20.80
CA LYS A 83 18.64 -5.13 -21.60
C LYS A 83 17.52 -5.91 -20.92
#